data_AF-A0A9W6USD9-F1
#
_entry.id   AF-A0A9W6USD9-F1
#
_cell.length_a   1.000
_cell.length_b   1.000
_cell.length_c   1.000
_cell.angle_alpha   90.00
_cell.angle_beta   90.00
_cell.angle_gamma   90.00
#
_symmetry.space_group_name_H-M   'P 1'
#
loop_
_entity.id
_entity.type
_entity.pdbx_description
1 polymer ?
#
loop_
_entity_poly.entity_id
_entity_poly.type
_entity_poly.pdbx_seq_one_letter_code
_entity_poly.pdbx_strand_id
1 'polypeptide(L)' 'MPSPPFPPPDSAVLRVIVHNAVESVHSGEASIEEAILHAAVHGWYEGHIQGEDECPGCDFRGKLPKPGPSS' A
#
# COMPACT_ATOMS: atom_id res chain seq x y z
N MET A 1 16.03 -2.88 7.84
CA MET A 1 15.53 -3.34 6.52
C MET A 1 14.48 -2.34 6.07
N PRO A 2 14.33 -2.05 4.77
CA PRO A 2 13.26 -1.14 4.34
C PRO A 2 11.91 -1.73 4.75
N SER A 3 10.96 -0.88 5.15
CA SER A 3 9.58 -1.32 5.31
C SER A 3 9.03 -1.77 3.96
N PRO A 4 8.36 -2.94 3.87
CA PRO A 4 7.72 -3.37 2.63
C PRO A 4 6.70 -2.32 2.16
N PRO A 5 6.57 -2.08 0.83
CA PRO A 5 5.64 -1.09 0.30
C PRO A 5 4.21 -1.65 0.20
N PHE A 6 3.83 -2.53 1.11
CA PHE A 6 2.51 -3.14 1.18
C PHE A 6 2.24 -3.55 2.64
N PRO A 7 0.98 -3.54 3.10
CA PRO A 7 0.65 -3.88 4.48
C PRO A 7 0.94 -5.37 4.73
N PRO A 8 1.18 -5.78 5.97
CA PRO A 8 1.40 -7.17 6.30
C PRO A 8 0.17 -8.02 5.91
N PRO A 9 0.35 -9.31 5.56
CA PRO A 9 -0.75 -10.16 5.08
C PRO A 9 -1.94 -10.28 6.06
N ASP A 10 -1.72 -10.09 7.35
CA ASP A 10 -2.73 -10.11 8.41
C ASP A 10 -3.32 -8.73 8.74
N SER A 11 -2.90 -7.67 8.03
CA SER A 11 -3.44 -6.32 8.18
C SER A 11 -4.96 -6.28 7.99
N ALA A 12 -5.65 -5.62 8.92
CA ALA A 12 -7.08 -5.34 8.79
C ALA A 12 -7.37 -4.45 7.56
N VAL A 13 -6.46 -3.52 7.25
CA VAL A 13 -6.56 -2.61 6.10
C VAL A 13 -6.45 -3.41 4.79
N LEU A 14 -5.47 -4.31 4.68
CA LEU A 14 -5.34 -5.16 3.49
C LEU A 14 -6.58 -6.03 3.26
N ARG A 15 -7.17 -6.56 4.33
CA ARG A 15 -8.43 -7.33 4.25
C ARG A 15 -9.58 -6.49 3.68
N VAL A 16 -9.71 -5.24 4.09
CA VAL A 16 -10.74 -4.33 3.55
C VAL A 16 -10.49 -4.02 2.07
N ILE A 17 -9.24 -3.74 1.69
CA ILE A 17 -8.87 -3.46 0.29
C ILE A 17 -9.23 -4.64 -0.62
N VAL A 18 -8.85 -5.86 -0.22
CA VAL A 18 -9.13 -7.08 -0.99
C VAL A 18 -10.63 -7.33 -1.06
N HIS A 19 -11.35 -7.20 0.07
CA HIS A 19 -12.80 -7.37 0.11
C HIS A 19 -13.51 -6.42 -0.86
N ASN A 20 -13.17 -5.13 -0.84
CA ASN A 20 -13.79 -4.14 -1.72
C ASN A 20 -13.51 -4.41 -3.20
N ALA A 21 -12.28 -4.83 -3.54
CA ALA A 21 -11.95 -5.19 -4.91
C ALA A 21 -12.76 -6.40 -5.39
N VAL A 22 -12.89 -7.45 -4.56
CA VAL A 22 -13.70 -8.64 -4.88
C VAL A 22 -15.18 -8.30 -5.04
N GLU A 23 -15.74 -7.53 -4.11
CA GLU A 23 -17.14 -7.13 -4.16
C GLU A 23 -17.45 -6.29 -5.40
N SER A 24 -16.55 -5.39 -5.82
CA SER A 24 -16.74 -4.59 -7.05
C SER A 24 -16.81 -5.43 -8.32
N VAL A 25 -16.12 -6.58 -8.36
CA VAL A 25 -16.20 -7.52 -9.48
C VAL A 25 -17.52 -8.30 -9.42
N HIS A 26 -17.91 -8.75 -8.22
CA HIS A 26 -19.15 -9.50 -8.04
C HIS A 26 -20.41 -8.66 -8.31
N SER A 27 -20.39 -7.37 -7.98
CA SER A 27 -21.47 -6.43 -8.25
C SER A 27 -21.54 -5.99 -9.72
N GLY A 28 -20.48 -6.24 -10.50
CA GLY A 28 -20.35 -5.76 -11.88
C GLY A 28 -20.01 -4.27 -11.98
N GLU A 29 -19.60 -3.64 -10.88
CA GLU A 29 -19.18 -2.24 -10.83
C GLU A 29 -17.78 -2.03 -11.43
N ALA A 30 -16.94 -3.07 -11.43
CA ALA A 30 -15.58 -3.03 -11.97
C ALA A 30 -15.23 -4.30 -12.75
N SER A 31 -14.38 -4.14 -13.77
CA SER A 31 -13.66 -5.24 -14.39
C SER A 31 -12.61 -5.84 -13.43
N ILE A 32 -12.12 -7.04 -13.75
CA ILE A 32 -11.05 -7.69 -12.98
C ILE A 32 -9.79 -6.82 -13.00
N GLU A 33 -9.46 -6.22 -14.15
CA GLU A 33 -8.31 -5.34 -14.32
C GLU A 33 -8.40 -4.09 -13.43
N GLU A 34 -9.58 -3.47 -13.35
CA GLU A 34 -9.83 -2.32 -12.46
C GLU A 34 -9.74 -2.71 -10.98
N ALA A 35 -10.27 -3.88 -10.60
CA ALA A 35 -10.19 -4.38 -9.23
C ALA A 35 -8.75 -4.71 -8.81
N ILE A 36 -7.95 -5.29 -9.71
CA ILE A 36 -6.51 -5.52 -9.49
C ILE A 36 -5.78 -4.20 -9.31
N LEU A 37 -6.04 -3.22 -10.18
CA LEU A 37 -5.43 -1.90 -10.09
C LEU A 37 -5.77 -1.21 -8.77
N HIS A 38 -7.05 -1.25 -8.36
CA HIS A 38 -7.50 -0.74 -7.07
C HIS A 38 -6.73 -1.39 -5.92
N ALA A 39 -6.69 -2.74 -5.87
CA ALA A 39 -6.01 -3.46 -4.79
C ALA A 39 -4.50 -3.15 -4.74
N ALA A 40 -3.84 -3.04 -5.90
CA ALA A 40 -2.42 -2.73 -5.99
C ALA A 40 -2.10 -1.30 -5.53
N VAL A 41 -2.88 -0.30 -5.99
CA VAL A 41 -2.66 1.11 -5.64
C VAL A 41 -2.93 1.35 -4.15
N HIS A 42 -4.06 0.87 -3.65
CA HIS A 42 -4.40 1.03 -2.23
C HIS A 42 -3.48 0.24 -1.32
N GLY A 43 -3.10 -0.99 -1.69
CA GLY A 43 -2.10 -1.75 -0.97
C GLY A 43 -0.77 -1.00 -0.90
N TRP A 44 -0.31 -0.45 -2.02
CA TRP A 44 0.93 0.33 -2.04
C TRP A 44 0.86 1.58 -1.16
N TYR A 45 -0.25 2.31 -1.21
CA TYR A 45 -0.46 3.53 -0.44
C TYR A 45 -0.51 3.27 1.07
N GLU A 46 -1.29 2.29 1.51
CA GLU A 46 -1.43 1.95 2.93
C GLU A 46 -0.14 1.35 3.50
N GLY A 47 0.56 0.52 2.72
CA GLY A 47 1.87 0.01 3.10
C GLY A 47 2.93 1.11 3.21
N HIS A 48 2.84 2.15 2.38
CA HIS A 48 3.69 3.33 2.49
C HIS A 48 3.44 4.09 3.80
N ILE A 49 2.18 4.38 4.13
CA ILE A 49 1.81 5.07 5.39
C ILE A 49 2.30 4.28 6.59
N GLN A 50 2.01 2.97 6.64
CA GLN A 50 2.49 2.10 7.72
C GLN A 50 4.01 2.12 7.83
N GLY A 51 4.73 2.13 6.70
CA GLY A 51 6.19 2.22 6.68
C GLY A 51 6.75 3.55 7.19
N GLU A 52 6.01 4.65 7.06
CA GLU A 52 6.35 5.95 7.65
C GLU A 52 6.12 5.96 9.17
N ASP A 53 5.01 5.36 9.63
CA ASP A 53 4.62 5.34 11.04
C ASP A 53 5.42 4.33 11.88
N GLU A 54 5.63 3.12 11.37
CA GLU A 54 6.22 2.01 12.13
C GLU A 54 7.75 1.94 12.06
N CYS A 55 8.38 2.69 11.14
CA CYS A 55 9.85 2.74 11.09
C CYS A 55 10.41 4.17 11.13
N PRO A 56 10.59 4.72 12.34
CA PRO A 56 11.39 5.93 12.53
C PRO A 56 12.82 5.70 12.01
N GLY A 57 13.16 6.35 10.89
CA GLY A 57 14.49 6.27 10.30
C GLY A 57 14.71 5.20 9.22
N CYS A 58 13.67 4.49 8.78
CA CYS A 58 13.78 3.73 7.53
C CYS A 58 13.81 4.67 6.33
N ASP A 59 14.71 4.42 5.38
CA ASP A 59 14.66 5.04 4.06
C ASP A 59 13.48 4.45 3.27
N PHE A 60 12.53 5.30 2.89
CA PHE A 60 11.55 4.97 1.87
C PHE A 60 12.29 4.57 0.59
N ARG A 61 11.99 3.37 0.06
CA ARG A 61 12.71 2.74 -1.07
C ARG A 61 14.21 2.58 -0.82
N GLY A 62 14.58 1.57 -0.02
CA GLY A 62 15.97 1.10 0.18
C GLY A 62 17.05 1.89 -0.56
N LYS A 63 17.77 2.76 0.18
CA LYS A 63 18.91 3.58 -0.26
C LYS A 63 18.63 4.74 -1.24
N LEU A 64 17.40 5.18 -1.49
CA LEU A 64 17.25 6.51 -2.09
C LEU A 64 17.48 7.58 -1.02
N PRO A 65 18.48 8.48 -1.18
CA PRO A 65 18.75 9.50 -0.19
C PRO A 65 17.53 10.42 -0.02
N LYS A 66 17.12 10.67 1.23
CA LYS A 66 16.24 11.80 1.53
C LYS A 66 16.88 13.08 0.98
N PRO A 67 16.21 13.90 0.16
CA PRO A 67 16.67 15.26 -0.05
C PRO A 67 16.70 15.93 1.33
N GLY A 68 17.90 16.31 1.77
CA GLY A 68 18.10 17.02 3.03
C GLY A 68 17.32 18.33 3.05
N PRO A 69 17.14 18.96 4.23
CA PRO A 69 16.44 20.24 4.31
C PRO A 69 17.15 21.25 3.40
N SER A 70 16.38 21.85 2.50
CA SER A 70 16.81 22.97 1.69
C SER A 70 17.19 24.13 2.62
N SER A 71 18.50 24.35 2.79
CA SER A 71 19.07 25.57 3.38
C SER A 71 18.80 26.79 2.50
#